data_AF-A0A959ZC74-F1
#
_entry.id   AF-A0A959ZC74-F1
#
_cell.length_a   1.000
_cell.length_b   1.000
_cell.length_c   1.000
_cell.angle_alpha   90.00
_cell.angle_beta   90.00
_cell.angle_gamma   90.00
#
_symmetry.space_group_name_H-M   'P 1'
#
loop_
_entity.id
_entity.type
_entity.pdbx_description
1 polymer ?
#
loop_
_entity_poly.entity_id
_entity_poly.type
_entity_poly.pdbx_seq_one_letter_code
_entity_poly.pdbx_strand_id
1 'polypeptide(L)'
;MEATATVAPAPKTSPTVPQHLRALERANRIRLARAALKRSVADGETTVAEVITACPWQAESMTLSELLRSQSRWGRTRTRKLLSSVGLGENKRLDSLTERQRALLVSRLRPH
;
A
#
# COMPACT_ATOMS: atom_id res chain seq x y z
N MET A 1 -6.68 -18.21 -64.02
CA MET A 1 -6.19 -16.95 -63.44
C MET A 1 -7.28 -16.42 -62.53
N GLU A 2 -6.87 -16.02 -61.32
CA GLU A 2 -7.59 -16.18 -60.05
C GLU A 2 -8.75 -15.20 -59.80
N ALA A 3 -9.79 -15.70 -59.14
CA ALA A 3 -10.80 -14.88 -58.47
C ALA A 3 -11.27 -15.57 -57.20
N THR A 4 -10.73 -15.15 -56.04
CA THR A 4 -11.44 -15.18 -54.76
C THR A 4 -10.72 -14.25 -53.77
N ALA A 5 -11.27 -13.05 -53.58
CA ALA A 5 -10.92 -12.17 -52.49
C ALA A 5 -11.74 -12.57 -51.25
N THR A 6 -11.12 -13.25 -50.29
CA THR A 6 -11.71 -13.48 -48.97
C THR A 6 -11.40 -12.25 -48.09
N VAL A 7 -12.42 -11.43 -47.86
CA VAL A 7 -12.39 -10.30 -46.92
C VAL A 7 -12.38 -10.85 -45.49
N ALA A 8 -11.30 -10.60 -44.75
CA ALA A 8 -11.23 -10.84 -43.31
C ALA A 8 -12.12 -9.83 -42.55
N PRO A 9 -12.81 -10.22 -41.46
CA PRO A 9 -13.63 -9.29 -40.70
C PRO A 9 -12.75 -8.35 -39.85
N ALA A 10 -13.05 -7.06 -39.90
CA ALA A 10 -12.40 -6.01 -39.13
C ALA A 10 -12.47 -6.25 -37.60
N PRO A 11 -11.45 -5.87 -36.82
CA PRO A 11 -11.49 -6.01 -35.37
C PRO A 11 -12.52 -5.04 -34.77
N LYS A 12 -13.42 -5.58 -33.95
CA LYS A 12 -14.43 -4.84 -33.20
C LYS A 12 -13.73 -4.03 -32.11
N THR A 13 -13.53 -2.73 -32.32
CA THR A 13 -13.03 -1.81 -31.29
C THR A 13 -14.17 -1.45 -30.34
N SER A 14 -14.33 -2.22 -29.27
CA SER A 14 -15.08 -1.77 -28.10
C SER A 14 -14.46 -0.48 -27.55
N PRO A 15 -15.24 0.52 -27.10
CA PRO A 15 -14.68 1.74 -26.52
C PRO A 15 -13.95 1.39 -25.24
N THR A 16 -12.62 1.26 -25.34
CA THR A 16 -11.77 0.95 -24.20
C THR A 16 -11.56 2.26 -23.44
N VAL A 17 -12.05 2.33 -22.19
CA VAL A 17 -11.77 3.46 -21.28
C VAL A 17 -10.26 3.75 -21.29
N PRO A 18 -9.83 5.01 -21.55
CA PRO A 18 -8.43 5.38 -21.60
C PRO A 18 -7.65 4.89 -20.38
N GLN A 19 -6.46 4.33 -20.60
CA GLN A 19 -5.62 3.74 -19.56
C GLN A 19 -5.34 4.73 -18.41
N HIS A 20 -5.18 6.02 -18.71
CA HIS A 20 -4.94 7.06 -17.71
C HIS A 20 -6.12 7.23 -16.74
N LEU A 21 -7.37 7.10 -17.21
CA LEU A 21 -8.56 7.18 -16.34
C LEU A 21 -8.62 5.98 -15.41
N ARG A 22 -8.38 4.76 -15.93
CA ARG A 22 -8.30 3.54 -15.11
C ARG A 22 -7.20 3.64 -14.05
N ALA A 23 -6.04 4.19 -14.41
CA ALA A 23 -4.93 4.42 -13.49
C ALA A 23 -5.30 5.44 -12.39
N LEU A 24 -5.98 6.52 -12.77
CA LEU A 24 -6.47 7.54 -11.84
C LEU A 24 -7.50 6.98 -10.86
N GLU A 25 -8.47 6.21 -11.34
CA GLU A 25 -9.46 5.52 -10.50
C GLU A 25 -8.79 4.59 -9.49
N ARG A 26 -7.82 3.78 -9.95
CA ARG A 26 -7.04 2.90 -9.07
C ARG A 26 -6.26 3.70 -8.02
N ALA A 27 -5.63 4.81 -8.42
CA ALA A 27 -4.90 5.68 -7.51
C ALA A 27 -5.83 6.33 -6.46
N ASN A 28 -7.02 6.79 -6.87
CA ASN A 28 -8.04 7.32 -5.97
C ASN A 28 -8.49 6.25 -4.97
N ARG A 29 -8.78 5.02 -5.45
CA ARG A 29 -9.17 3.89 -4.61
C ARG A 29 -8.14 3.61 -3.52
N ILE A 30 -6.85 3.55 -3.88
CA ILE A 30 -5.75 3.37 -2.92
C ILE A 30 -5.69 4.54 -1.93
N ARG A 31 -5.76 5.79 -2.42
CA ARG A 31 -5.70 6.97 -1.55
C ARG A 31 -6.83 7.00 -0.51
N LEU A 32 -8.06 6.74 -0.93
CA LEU A 32 -9.22 6.71 -0.03
C LEU A 32 -9.12 5.58 1.00
N ALA A 33 -8.80 4.38 0.54
CA ALA A 33 -8.71 3.22 1.42
C ALA A 33 -7.52 3.34 2.39
N ARG A 34 -6.40 3.95 1.96
CA ARG A 34 -5.29 4.33 2.84
C ARG A 34 -5.70 5.36 3.89
N ALA A 35 -6.45 6.40 3.49
CA ALA A 35 -6.94 7.41 4.43
C ALA A 35 -7.88 6.80 5.49
N ALA A 36 -8.72 5.83 5.10
CA ALA A 36 -9.53 5.06 6.04
C ALA A 36 -8.65 4.27 7.02
N LEU A 37 -7.68 3.50 6.52
CA LEU A 37 -6.75 2.74 7.36
C LEU A 37 -6.00 3.62 8.38
N LYS A 38 -5.50 4.79 7.93
CA LYS A 38 -4.81 5.73 8.81
C LYS A 38 -5.71 6.26 9.92
N ARG A 39 -7.00 6.49 9.65
CA ARG A 39 -7.98 6.88 10.67
C ARG A 39 -8.22 5.76 11.67
N SER A 40 -8.48 4.53 11.20
CA SER A 40 -8.63 3.36 12.09
C SER A 40 -7.42 3.16 13.01
N VAL A 41 -6.20 3.38 12.50
CA VAL A 41 -4.97 3.33 13.33
C VAL A 41 -4.88 4.48 14.33
N ALA A 42 -5.32 5.69 13.95
CA ALA A 42 -5.31 6.85 14.83
C ALA A 42 -6.33 6.70 15.97
N ASP A 43 -7.50 6.15 15.65
CA ASP A 43 -8.64 5.94 16.55
C ASP A 43 -8.42 4.72 17.47
N GLY A 44 -7.49 3.83 17.12
CA GLY A 44 -7.17 2.62 17.88
C GLY A 44 -7.97 1.38 17.49
N GLU A 45 -8.83 1.47 16.48
CA GLU A 45 -9.63 0.37 15.91
C GLU A 45 -8.78 -0.72 15.25
N THR A 46 -7.55 -0.39 14.85
CA THR A 46 -6.58 -1.34 14.27
C THR A 46 -5.19 -0.96 14.74
N THR A 47 -4.40 -1.94 15.16
CA THR A 47 -3.03 -1.67 15.62
C THR A 47 -2.04 -1.61 14.46
N VAL A 48 -0.96 -0.84 14.59
CA VAL A 48 0.12 -0.87 13.59
C VAL A 48 0.76 -2.26 13.48
N ALA A 49 0.78 -3.02 14.58
CA ALA A 49 1.22 -4.40 14.57
C ALA A 49 0.36 -5.27 13.63
N GLU A 50 -0.97 -5.17 13.72
CA GLU A 50 -1.88 -5.85 12.79
C GLU A 50 -1.64 -5.44 11.34
N VAL A 51 -1.48 -4.15 11.06
CA VAL A 51 -1.23 -3.67 9.69
C VAL A 51 0.09 -4.20 9.13
N ILE A 52 1.14 -4.26 9.94
CA ILE A 52 2.44 -4.81 9.53
C ILE A 52 2.33 -6.32 9.28
N THR A 53 1.59 -7.05 10.10
CA THR A 53 1.43 -8.50 9.97
C THR A 53 0.55 -8.85 8.77
N ALA A 54 -0.61 -8.21 8.62
CA ALA A 54 -1.57 -8.50 7.55
C ALA A 54 -1.17 -7.90 6.19
N CYS A 55 -0.39 -6.80 6.20
CA CYS A 55 0.05 -6.07 5.02
C CYS A 55 -1.06 -5.87 3.96
N PRO A 56 -2.18 -5.21 4.31
CA PRO A 56 -3.31 -5.08 3.40
C PRO A 56 -2.94 -4.24 2.16
N TRP A 57 -3.62 -4.46 1.04
CA TRP A 57 -3.26 -3.88 -0.27
C TRP A 57 -3.13 -2.35 -0.30
N GLN A 58 -3.89 -1.64 0.54
CA GLN A 58 -3.82 -0.18 0.69
C GLN A 58 -2.47 0.29 1.26
N ALA A 59 -1.86 -0.58 2.07
CA ALA A 59 -0.67 -0.33 2.85
C ALA A 59 0.62 -0.85 2.21
N GLU A 60 0.55 -1.74 1.22
CA GLU A 60 1.72 -2.30 0.51
C GLU A 60 2.75 -1.23 0.11
N SER A 61 2.28 -0.18 -0.57
CA SER A 61 3.13 0.92 -1.04
C SER A 61 3.33 2.06 -0.01
N MET A 62 2.79 1.92 1.20
CA MET A 62 3.08 2.87 2.29
C MET A 62 4.49 2.65 2.81
N THR A 63 5.11 3.74 3.24
CA THR A 63 6.34 3.67 4.01
C THR A 63 6.07 3.36 5.48
N LEU A 64 7.04 2.75 6.16
CA LEU A 64 7.01 2.55 7.60
C LEU A 64 6.79 3.86 8.36
N SER A 65 7.41 4.95 7.90
CA SER A 65 7.23 6.25 8.55
C SER A 65 5.80 6.78 8.47
N GLU A 66 5.10 6.57 7.36
CA GLU A 66 3.71 7.01 7.21
C GLU A 66 2.78 6.21 8.11
N LEU A 67 2.96 4.89 8.19
CA LEU A 67 2.15 4.04 9.04
C LEU A 67 2.38 4.36 10.52
N LEU A 68 3.64 4.40 10.96
CA LEU A 68 3.97 4.64 12.37
C LEU A 68 3.47 6.01 12.86
N ARG A 69 3.54 7.04 12.01
CA ARG A 69 3.05 8.40 12.32
C ARG A 69 1.51 8.52 12.26
N SER A 70 0.81 7.50 11.80
CA SER A 70 -0.67 7.49 11.83
C SER A 70 -1.21 7.13 13.21
N GLN A 71 -0.39 6.57 14.10
CA GLN A 71 -0.77 6.31 15.49
C GLN A 71 -0.89 7.61 16.29
N SER A 72 -1.83 7.64 17.23
CA SER A 72 -1.94 8.75 18.18
C SER A 72 -0.65 8.90 19.00
N ARG A 73 -0.18 10.15 19.19
CA ARG A 73 1.05 10.47 19.96
C ARG A 73 2.37 9.96 19.34
N TRP A 74 2.39 9.61 18.05
CA TRP A 74 3.61 9.24 17.33
C TRP A 74 4.09 10.34 16.37
N GLY A 75 5.14 11.07 16.78
CA GLY A 75 5.83 12.05 15.93
C GLY A 75 7.12 11.49 15.28
N ARG A 76 7.76 12.32 14.45
CA ARG A 76 9.00 11.98 13.72
C ARG A 76 10.10 11.38 14.61
N THR A 77 10.34 11.97 15.79
CA THR A 77 11.37 11.51 16.72
C THR A 77 11.13 10.08 17.21
N ARG A 78 9.88 9.75 17.57
CA ARG A 78 9.52 8.41 18.07
C ARG A 78 9.60 7.38 16.97
N THR A 79 9.10 7.72 15.78
CA THR A 79 9.18 6.88 14.57
C THR A 79 10.64 6.55 14.23
N ARG A 80 11.50 7.58 14.13
CA ARG A 80 12.92 7.38 13.82
C ARG A 80 13.61 6.53 14.87
N LYS A 81 13.38 6.80 16.17
CA LYS A 81 13.98 6.02 17.27
C LYS A 81 13.62 4.54 17.20
N LEU A 82 12.34 4.21 16.95
CA LEU A 82 11.90 2.82 16.79
C LEU A 82 12.60 2.16 15.58
N LEU A 83 12.53 2.78 14.41
CA LEU A 83 13.07 2.21 13.18
C LEU A 83 14.59 2.04 13.24
N SER A 84 15.32 3.01 13.80
CA SER A 84 16.75 2.88 14.04
C SER A 84 17.08 1.73 15.00
N SER A 85 16.25 1.47 16.03
CA SER A 85 16.49 0.37 16.97
C SER A 85 16.38 -1.03 16.34
N VAL A 86 15.67 -1.15 15.21
CA VAL A 86 15.51 -2.39 14.44
C VAL A 86 16.30 -2.39 13.13
N GLY A 87 17.10 -1.35 12.87
CA GLY A 87 17.90 -1.23 11.66
C GLY A 87 17.09 -1.02 10.37
N LEU A 88 15.88 -0.44 10.46
CA LEU A 88 15.02 -0.17 9.30
C LEU A 88 15.02 1.31 8.92
N GLY A 89 14.89 1.58 7.62
CA GLY A 89 14.79 2.94 7.08
C GLY A 89 13.36 3.50 7.12
N GLU A 90 13.21 4.80 7.35
CA GLU A 90 11.90 5.50 7.37
C GLU A 90 11.10 5.36 6.07
N ASN A 91 11.79 5.34 4.93
CA ASN A 91 11.20 5.26 3.60
C ASN A 91 10.98 3.82 3.12
N LYS A 92 11.36 2.81 3.93
CA LYS A 92 11.16 1.41 3.57
C LYS A 92 9.67 1.13 3.46
N ARG A 93 9.27 0.46 2.38
CA ARG A 93 7.87 0.11 2.14
C ARG A 93 7.47 -1.14 2.89
N LEU A 94 6.17 -1.24 3.20
CA LEU A 94 5.62 -2.40 3.89
C LEU A 94 5.73 -3.68 3.06
N ASP A 95 5.50 -3.62 1.73
CA ASP A 95 5.63 -4.76 0.82
C ASP A 95 7.03 -5.42 0.87
N SER A 96 8.08 -4.60 1.01
CA SER A 96 9.48 -5.03 0.99
C SER A 96 9.98 -5.66 2.29
N LEU A 97 9.17 -5.68 3.34
CA LEU A 97 9.57 -6.25 4.63
C LEU A 97 9.68 -7.77 4.54
N THR A 98 10.83 -8.31 4.96
CA THR A 98 10.95 -9.75 5.20
C THR A 98 10.19 -10.14 6.45
N GLU A 99 9.81 -11.41 6.56
CA GLU A 99 9.08 -11.93 7.73
C GLU A 99 9.85 -11.65 9.04
N ARG A 100 11.17 -11.85 9.04
CA ARG A 100 12.03 -11.53 10.18
C ARG A 100 11.98 -10.06 10.55
N GLN A 101 11.93 -9.15 9.57
CA GLN A 101 11.83 -7.71 9.83
C GLN A 101 10.45 -7.34 10.39
N ARG A 102 9.37 -7.97 9.89
CA ARG A 102 8.01 -7.79 10.43
C ARG A 102 7.95 -8.23 11.89
N ALA A 103 8.37 -9.46 12.19
CA ALA A 103 8.38 -9.99 13.54
C ALA A 103 9.21 -9.14 14.50
N LEU A 104 10.41 -8.71 14.08
CA LEU A 104 11.26 -7.83 14.89
C LEU A 104 10.59 -6.47 15.16
N LEU A 105 10.02 -5.84 14.14
CA LEU A 105 9.35 -4.54 14.28
C LEU A 105 8.11 -4.65 15.19
N VAL A 106 7.29 -5.69 15.01
CA VAL A 106 6.12 -5.96 15.85
C VAL A 106 6.52 -6.19 17.31
N SER A 107 7.59 -6.95 17.57
CA SER A 107 8.07 -7.18 18.94
C SER A 107 8.51 -5.91 19.70
N ARG A 108 8.84 -4.85 18.97
CA ARG A 108 9.24 -3.54 19.54
C ARG A 108 8.08 -2.57 19.68
N LEU A 109 6.96 -2.83 19.00
CA LEU A 109 5.72 -2.11 19.24
C LEU A 109 5.12 -2.63 20.53
N ARG A 110 4.90 -1.75 21.51
CA ARG A 110 4.15 -2.14 22.71
C ARG A 110 2.70 -2.40 22.29
N PRO A 111 2.06 -3.49 22.75
CA PRO A 111 0.61 -3.58 22.65
C PRO A 111 0.02 -2.39 23.41
N HIS A 112 -0.87 -1.67 22.74
CA HIS A 112 -1.67 -0.61 23.34
C HIS A 112 -2.90 -1.21 23.98
#